data_AF-A0A4R2QTY2-F1
#
_entry.id   AF-A0A4R2QTY2-F1
#
_cell.length_a   1.000
_cell.length_b   1.000
_cell.length_c   1.000
_cell.angle_alpha   90.00
_cell.angle_beta   90.00
_cell.angle_gamma   90.00
#
_symmetry.space_group_name_H-M   'P 1'
#
loop_
_entity.id
_entity.type
_entity.pdbx_description
1 polymer ?
#
loop_
_entity_poly.entity_id
_entity_poly.type
_entity_poly.pdbx_seq_one_letter_code
_entity_poly.pdbx_strand_id
1 'polypeptide(L)' 'MIQELARFASVIVVSIWGSVYIGSLTLPFWRQRNYRGAIGIAILAFITLLLPPLITLYAYQ' A
#
# COMPACT_ATOMS: atom_id res chain seq x y z
N MET A 1 -20.83 2.48 15.08
CA MET A 1 -19.64 3.10 15.72
C MET A 1 -18.44 2.16 15.72
N ILE A 2 -18.53 0.94 16.25
CA ILE A 2 -17.40 -0.02 16.29
C ILE A 2 -16.91 -0.42 14.88
N GLN A 3 -17.84 -0.62 13.93
CA GLN A 3 -17.49 -0.95 12.54
C GLN A 3 -16.72 0.17 11.82
N GLU A 4 -17.16 1.43 11.98
CA GLU A 4 -16.44 2.60 11.44
C GLU A 4 -15.04 2.74 12.04
N LEU A 5 -14.90 2.50 13.35
CA LEU A 5 -13.59 2.54 14.03
C LEU A 5 -12.64 1.45 13.49
N ALA A 6 -13.14 0.24 13.28
CA ALA A 6 -12.37 -0.85 12.67
C ALA A 6 -11.99 -0.54 11.21
N ARG A 7 -12.86 0.18 10.49
CA ARG A 7 -12.62 0.64 9.11
C ARG A 7 -11.45 1.63 9.05
N PHE A 8 -11.46 2.65 9.90
CA PHE A 8 -10.34 3.60 9.96
C PHE A 8 -9.06 2.93 10.44
N ALA A 9 -9.13 2.05 11.44
CA ALA A 9 -7.96 1.35 11.95
C ALA A 9 -7.30 0.48 10.87
N SER A 10 -8.07 -0.30 10.10
CA SER A 10 -7.55 -1.14 9.02
C SER A 10 -6.91 -0.30 7.90
N VAL A 11 -7.54 0.80 7.50
CA VAL A 11 -6.98 1.73 6.50
C VAL A 11 -5.67 2.35 6.98
N ILE A 12 -5.60 2.79 8.23
CA ILE A 12 -4.38 3.38 8.82
C ILE A 12 -3.25 2.34 8.86
N VAL A 13 -3.54 1.12 9.33
CA VAL A 13 -2.54 0.05 9.41
C VAL A 13 -1.98 -0.31 8.03
N VAL A 14 -2.85 -0.48 7.02
CA VAL A 14 -2.44 -0.78 5.65
C VAL A 14 -1.64 0.37 5.04
N SER A 15 -2.03 1.62 5.30
CA SER A 15 -1.35 2.80 4.78
C SER A 15 0.06 2.95 5.39
N ILE A 16 0.20 2.74 6.70
CA ILE A 16 1.49 2.77 7.39
C ILE A 16 2.37 1.62 6.89
N TRP A 17 1.84 0.40 6.84
CA TRP A 17 2.57 -0.76 6.35
C TRP A 17 3.05 -0.55 4.91
N GLY A 18 2.17 -0.06 4.04
CA GLY A 18 2.49 0.27 2.65
C GLY A 18 3.61 1.28 2.53
N SER A 19 3.50 2.40 3.25
CA SER A 19 4.52 3.46 3.25
C SER A 19 5.89 2.95 3.71
N VAL A 20 5.93 2.18 4.80
CA VAL A 20 7.18 1.62 5.34
C VAL A 20 7.77 0.58 4.38
N TYR A 21 6.94 -0.34 3.89
CA TYR A 21 7.38 -1.43 3.01
C TYR A 21 7.89 -0.89 1.66
N ILE A 22 7.09 -0.08 0.97
CA ILE A 22 7.47 0.54 -0.31
C ILE A 22 8.68 1.46 -0.12
N GLY A 23 8.67 2.28 0.94
CA GLY A 23 9.78 3.18 1.27
C GLY A 23 11.10 2.43 1.45
N SER A 24 11.08 1.30 2.16
CA SER A 24 12.26 0.46 2.38
C SER A 24 12.83 -0.15 1.09
N LEU A 25 11.96 -0.43 0.13
CA LEU A 25 12.32 -1.03 -1.16
C LEU A 25 12.79 0.04 -2.16
N THR A 26 12.32 1.28 -2.03
CA THR A 26 12.63 2.38 -2.95
C THR A 26 14.12 2.61 -3.13
N LEU A 27 14.90 2.75 -2.05
CA LEU A 27 16.35 2.98 -2.15
C LEU A 27 17.10 1.84 -2.87
N PRO A 28 16.95 0.56 -2.46
CA PRO A 28 17.63 -0.57 -3.08
C PRO A 28 17.33 -0.73 -4.58
N PHE A 29 16.06 -0.58 -4.96
CA PHE A 29 15.61 -0.84 -6.34
C PHE A 29 15.84 0.36 -7.26
N TRP A 30 15.88 1.58 -6.74
CA TRP A 30 16.20 2.76 -7.55
C TRP A 30 17.68 2.83 -7.94
N ARG A 31 18.56 2.22 -7.14
CA ARG A 31 20.00 2.11 -7.41
C ARG A 31 20.34 1.11 -8.53
N GLN A 32 19.35 0.40 -9.09
CA GLN A 32 19.55 -0.58 -10.15
C GLN A 32 19.65 0.10 -11.52
N ARG A 33 20.70 -0.25 -12.28
CA ARG A 33 20.98 0.29 -13.61
C ARG A 33 19.90 -0.01 -14.67
N ASN A 34 19.03 -0.99 -14.41
CA ASN A 34 18.05 -1.52 -15.37
C ASN A 34 16.60 -1.10 -15.09
N TYR A 35 16.32 -0.27 -14.07
CA TYR A 35 14.99 0.25 -13.68
C TYR A 35 13.86 -0.78 -13.44
N ARG A 36 14.10 -2.08 -13.66
CA ARG A 36 13.13 -3.17 -13.44
C ARG A 36 12.59 -3.17 -12.01
N GLY A 37 13.46 -2.92 -11.04
CA GLY A 37 13.09 -2.75 -9.64
C GLY A 37 12.14 -1.56 -9.41
N ALA A 38 12.41 -0.41 -10.04
CA ALA A 38 11.56 0.77 -9.91
C ALA A 38 10.16 0.54 -10.50
N ILE A 39 10.05 -0.22 -11.60
CA ILE A 39 8.75 -0.63 -12.17
C ILE A 39 7.99 -1.52 -11.19
N GLY A 40 8.67 -2.50 -10.57
CA GLY A 40 8.07 -3.35 -9.54
C GLY A 40 7.53 -2.56 -8.35
N ILE A 41 8.28 -1.55 -7.90
CA ILE A 41 7.83 -0.64 -6.84
C ILE A 41 6.63 0.19 -7.26
N ALA A 42 6.62 0.72 -8.48
CA ALA A 42 5.50 1.51 -8.96
C ALA A 42 4.21 0.68 -9.00
N ILE A 43 4.29 -0.56 -9.47
CA ILE A 43 3.16 -1.51 -9.46
C ILE A 43 2.73 -1.81 -8.02
N LEU A 44 3.68 -2.11 -7.14
CA LEU A 44 3.39 -2.40 -5.74
C LEU A 44 2.75 -1.21 -5.02
N ALA A 45 3.24 0.00 -5.26
CA ALA A 45 2.68 1.23 -4.72
C ALA A 45 1.26 1.49 -5.22
N PHE A 46 1.01 1.26 -6.51
CA PHE A 46 -0.32 1.37 -7.08
C PHE A 46 -1.30 0.37 -6.46
N ILE A 47 -0.89 -0.90 -6.30
CA ILE A 47 -1.72 -1.92 -5.64
C ILE A 47 -2.02 -1.52 -4.19
N THR A 48 -1.02 -1.03 -3.47
CA THR A 48 -1.17 -0.66 -2.06
C THR A 48 -2.08 0.56 -1.89
N LEU A 49 -2.08 1.48 -2.85
CA LEU A 49 -3.02 2.62 -2.91
C LEU A 49 -4.48 2.15 -3.13
N LEU A 50 -4.68 1.07 -3.89
CA LEU A 50 -6.00 0.52 -4.19
C LEU A 50 -6.56 -0.38 -3.08
N LEU A 51 -5.72 -0.87 -2.15
CA LEU A 51 -6.18 -1.71 -1.04
C LEU A 51 -7.21 -1.01 -0.14
N PRO A 52 -6.99 0.23 0.36
CA PRO A 52 -7.96 0.93 1.19
C PRO A 52 -9.36 1.09 0.55
N PRO A 53 -9.50 1.55 -0.71
CA PRO A 53 -10.80 1.61 -1.38
C PRO A 53 -11.41 0.23 -1.60
N LEU A 54 -10.62 -0.80 -1.92
CA LEU A 54 -11.13 -2.18 -2.08
C LEU A 54 -11.65 -2.77 -0.77
N ILE A 55 -10.90 -2.61 0.33
CA ILE A 55 -11.34 -3.03 1.67
C ILE A 55 -12.64 -2.33 2.05
N THR A 56 -12.73 -1.03 1.76
CA THR A 56 -13.95 -0.27 2.06
C THR A 56 -15.15 -0.64 1.20
N LEU A 57 -14.94 -1.14 -0.02
CA LEU A 57 -15.99 -1.60 -0.95
C LEU A 57 -16.49 -3.02 -0.59
N TYR A 58 -15.57 -3.96 -0.33
CA TYR A 58 -15.92 -5.34 0.03
C TYR A 58 -16.47 -5.48 1.46
N ALA A 59 -16.06 -4.63 2.40
CA ALA A 59 -16.63 -4.61 3.75
C ALA A 59 -18.08 -4.08 3.81
N TYR A 60 -18.64 -3.65 2.67
CA TYR A 60 -19.97 -3.04 2.54
C TYR A 60 -20.96 -3.90 1.74
N GLN A 61 -20.55 -5.07 1.25
CA GLN A 61 -21.45 -6.13 0.76
C GLN A 61 -21.84 -7.04 1.93
#